data_AF-A0AAJ2GGD0-F1
#
_entry.id   AF-A0AAJ2GGD0-F1
#
_cell.length_a   1.000
_cell.length_b   1.000
_cell.length_c   1.000
_cell.angle_alpha   90.00
_cell.angle_beta   90.00
_cell.angle_gamma   90.00
#
_symmetry.space_group_name_H-M   'P 1'
#
loop_
_entity.id
_entity.type
_entity.pdbx_description
1 polymer ?
#
loop_
_entity_poly.entity_id
_entity_poly.type
_entity_poly.pdbx_seq_one_letter_code
_entity_poly.pdbx_strand_id
1 'polypeptide(L)'
;MSALPPGEYAIVEVLGHRTIIGRVEEVERFGAKLMSIEAVFNGELLDAVMIGGSSIYQFTPCSAEVAEARQPKEDWQLPPSIRAVLPVAALPAPAFDPPAFMGEAVKPPPCASCGGPEPFGECECIPF
;
A
#
# COMPACT_ATOMS: atom_id res chain seq x y z
N MET A 1 -8.03 -8.08 -21.98
CA MET A 1 -8.91 -8.73 -21.00
C MET A 1 -8.35 -8.44 -19.63
N SER A 2 -9.03 -7.56 -18.90
CA SER A 2 -8.71 -7.24 -17.50
C SER A 2 -8.77 -8.51 -16.65
N ALA A 3 -7.87 -8.61 -15.66
CA ALA A 3 -7.85 -9.73 -14.70
C ALA A 3 -8.89 -9.58 -13.58
N LEU A 4 -9.59 -8.43 -13.53
CA LEU A 4 -10.60 -8.13 -12.53
C LEU A 4 -11.85 -9.02 -12.70
N PRO A 5 -12.53 -9.38 -11.59
CA PRO A 5 -13.72 -10.23 -11.65
C PRO A 5 -14.88 -9.56 -12.41
N PRO A 6 -15.84 -10.33 -12.93
CA PRO A 6 -17.02 -9.77 -13.57
C PRO A 6 -17.85 -8.95 -12.56
N GLY A 7 -18.50 -7.90 -13.07
CA GLY A 7 -19.39 -7.03 -12.30
C GLY A 7 -19.68 -5.71 -12.99
N GLU A 8 -20.43 -4.85 -12.32
CA GLU A 8 -20.66 -3.48 -12.76
C GLU A 8 -19.51 -2.59 -12.27
N TYR A 9 -18.89 -1.85 -13.18
CA TYR A 9 -17.79 -0.94 -12.88
C TYR A 9 -18.20 0.50 -13.16
N ALA A 10 -17.71 1.41 -12.33
CA ALA A 10 -17.94 2.83 -12.53
C ALA A 10 -16.77 3.68 -12.01
N ILE A 11 -16.67 4.87 -12.59
CA ILE A 11 -15.94 6.01 -12.03
C ILE A 11 -16.97 6.85 -11.29
N VAL A 12 -16.83 6.94 -9.97
CA VAL A 12 -17.78 7.62 -9.09
C VAL A 12 -17.13 8.82 -8.44
N GLU A 13 -17.74 9.97 -8.63
CA GLU A 13 -17.35 11.22 -7.97
C GLU A 13 -18.23 11.43 -6.75
N VAL A 14 -17.61 11.47 -5.57
CA VAL A 14 -18.27 11.64 -4.28
C VAL A 14 -18.03 13.07 -3.80
N LEU A 15 -19.13 13.81 -3.57
CA LEU A 15 -19.15 15.21 -3.13
C LEU A 15 -18.27 16.14 -4.00
N GLY A 16 -18.02 15.79 -5.26
CA GLY A 16 -17.26 16.58 -6.24
C GLY A 16 -15.75 16.70 -5.99
N HIS A 17 -15.18 16.02 -4.99
CA HIS A 17 -13.74 16.13 -4.65
C HIS A 17 -13.03 14.80 -4.44
N ARG A 18 -13.77 13.69 -4.34
CA ARG A 18 -13.17 12.36 -4.25
C ARG A 18 -13.64 11.54 -5.44
N THR A 19 -12.71 10.98 -6.18
CA THR A 19 -13.00 10.04 -7.25
C THR A 19 -12.64 8.63 -6.79
N ILE A 20 -13.59 7.71 -6.90
CA ILE A 20 -13.41 6.30 -6.58
C ILE A 20 -13.73 5.51 -7.85
N ILE A 21 -12.82 4.64 -8.24
CA ILE A 21 -12.94 3.82 -9.45
C ILE A 21 -12.99 2.38 -8.97
N GLY A 22 -14.06 1.66 -9.31
CA GLY A 22 -14.27 0.36 -8.68
C GLY A 22 -15.45 -0.41 -9.21
N ARG A 23 -15.58 -1.63 -8.67
CA ARG A 23 -16.77 -2.46 -8.85
C ARG A 23 -17.85 -1.96 -7.89
N VAL A 24 -19.08 -1.82 -8.39
CA VAL A 24 -20.19 -1.21 -7.66
C VAL A 24 -21.37 -2.15 -7.52
N GLU A 25 -22.10 -1.99 -6.42
CA GLU A 25 -23.36 -2.69 -6.14
C GLU A 25 -24.28 -1.79 -5.31
N GLU A 26 -25.59 -1.84 -5.59
CA GLU A 26 -26.59 -1.22 -4.72
C GLU A 26 -26.86 -2.13 -3.51
N VAL A 27 -26.72 -1.58 -2.30
CA VAL A 27 -26.94 -2.33 -1.06
C VAL A 27 -27.81 -1.53 -0.09
N GLU A 28 -28.51 -2.21 0.81
CA GLU A 28 -29.28 -1.58 1.88
C GLU A 28 -28.66 -1.93 3.24
N ARG A 29 -28.31 -0.92 4.03
CA ARG A 29 -27.80 -1.09 5.40
C ARG A 29 -28.39 -0.03 6.31
N PHE A 30 -28.73 -0.43 7.54
CA PHE A 30 -29.28 0.47 8.57
C PHE A 30 -30.52 1.26 8.10
N GLY A 31 -31.34 0.68 7.22
CA GLY A 31 -32.51 1.33 6.63
C GLY A 31 -32.19 2.42 5.59
N ALA A 32 -30.96 2.47 5.09
CA ALA A 32 -30.53 3.38 4.04
C ALA A 32 -30.02 2.62 2.82
N LYS A 33 -30.42 3.08 1.63
CA LYS A 33 -29.82 2.64 0.37
C LYS A 33 -28.45 3.30 0.18
N LEU A 34 -27.46 2.47 -0.06
CA LEU A 34 -26.05 2.84 -0.20
C LEU A 34 -25.50 2.20 -1.48
N MET A 35 -24.45 2.78 -2.03
CA MET A 35 -23.60 2.15 -3.01
C MET A 35 -22.41 1.52 -2.29
N SER A 36 -22.25 0.22 -2.45
CA SER A 36 -21.01 -0.49 -2.12
C SER A 36 -20.04 -0.32 -3.28
N ILE A 37 -18.82 0.15 -3.02
CA ILE A 37 -17.77 0.26 -4.04
C ILE A 37 -16.48 -0.40 -3.56
N GLU A 38 -16.04 -1.43 -4.27
CA GLU A 38 -14.73 -2.06 -4.12
C GLU A 38 -13.76 -1.33 -5.05
N ALA A 39 -12.89 -0.50 -4.47
CA ALA A 39 -11.97 0.31 -5.24
C ALA A 39 -10.91 -0.57 -5.93
N VAL A 40 -10.61 -0.26 -7.19
CA VAL A 40 -9.53 -0.91 -7.93
C VAL A 40 -8.22 -0.19 -7.60
N PHE A 41 -7.22 -0.94 -7.13
CA PHE A 41 -5.86 -0.44 -6.88
C PHE A 41 -4.83 -1.55 -7.09
N ASN A 42 -3.72 -1.24 -7.77
CA ASN A 42 -2.68 -2.21 -8.16
C ASN A 42 -3.21 -3.51 -8.81
N GLY A 43 -4.30 -3.41 -9.58
CA GLY A 43 -4.90 -4.57 -10.26
C GLY A 43 -5.74 -5.48 -9.35
N GLU A 44 -5.95 -5.08 -8.09
CA GLU A 44 -6.77 -5.80 -7.12
C GLU A 44 -8.02 -4.97 -6.77
N LEU A 45 -9.06 -5.67 -6.29
CA LEU A 45 -10.20 -5.03 -5.63
C LEU A 45 -9.93 -4.93 -4.14
N LEU A 46 -9.97 -3.71 -3.62
CA LEU A 46 -9.90 -3.42 -2.19
C LEU A 46 -11.25 -3.68 -1.51
N ASP A 47 -11.24 -3.68 -0.18
CA ASP A 47 -12.45 -3.80 0.63
C ASP A 47 -13.50 -2.73 0.26
N ALA A 48 -14.76 -3.17 0.27
CA ALA A 48 -15.87 -2.32 -0.10
C ALA A 48 -16.06 -1.15 0.87
N VAL A 49 -16.18 0.06 0.32
CA VAL A 49 -16.59 1.26 1.05
C VAL A 49 -18.04 1.58 0.72
N MET A 50 -18.80 2.03 1.73
CA MET A 50 -20.21 2.38 1.58
C MET A 50 -20.37 3.88 1.34
N ILE A 51 -21.07 4.24 0.26
CA ILE A 51 -21.34 5.63 -0.11
C ILE A 51 -22.84 5.87 -0.09
N GLY A 52 -23.28 6.90 0.64
CA GLY A 52 -24.68 7.32 0.61
C GLY A 52 -25.04 7.87 -0.77
N GLY A 53 -26.19 7.48 -1.32
CA GLY A 53 -26.61 7.90 -2.66
C GLY A 53 -26.67 9.43 -2.84
N SER A 54 -27.03 10.17 -1.80
CA SER A 54 -27.04 11.64 -1.79
C SER A 54 -25.65 12.29 -1.86
N SER A 55 -24.58 11.50 -1.65
CA SER A 55 -23.20 11.98 -1.73
C SER A 55 -22.57 11.78 -3.11
N ILE A 56 -23.27 11.11 -4.03
CA ILE A 56 -22.78 10.87 -5.40
C ILE A 56 -23.03 12.13 -6.22
N TYR A 57 -21.95 12.77 -6.66
CA TYR A 57 -21.99 13.92 -7.56
C TYR A 57 -22.15 13.48 -9.01
N GLN A 58 -21.37 12.46 -9.42
CA GLN A 58 -21.44 11.88 -10.76
C GLN A 58 -21.17 10.38 -10.70
N PHE A 59 -21.95 9.61 -11.47
CA PHE A 59 -21.77 8.18 -11.66
C PHE A 59 -21.54 7.91 -13.15
N THR A 60 -20.35 7.39 -13.49
CA THR A 60 -19.97 7.13 -14.88
C THR A 60 -19.72 5.63 -15.06
N PRO A 61 -20.68 4.86 -15.61
CA PRO A 61 -20.49 3.45 -15.89
C PRO A 61 -19.32 3.22 -16.85
N CYS A 62 -18.52 2.21 -16.58
CA CYS A 62 -17.38 1.84 -17.42
C CYS A 62 -17.14 0.32 -17.41
N SER A 63 -16.24 -0.16 -18.27
CA SER A 63 -15.80 -1.56 -18.24
C SER A 63 -14.69 -1.77 -17.20
N ALA A 64 -14.49 -3.01 -16.76
CA ALA A 64 -13.37 -3.39 -15.89
C ALA A 64 -12.00 -2.97 -16.48
N GLU A 65 -11.84 -3.08 -17.80
CA GLU A 65 -10.63 -2.67 -18.51
C GLU A 65 -10.36 -1.16 -18.42
N VAL A 66 -11.42 -0.35 -18.50
CA VAL A 66 -11.31 1.11 -18.32
C VAL A 66 -11.03 1.46 -16.86
N ALA A 67 -11.67 0.76 -15.91
CA ALA A 67 -11.44 0.96 -14.49
C ALA A 67 -9.97 0.66 -14.11
N GLU A 68 -9.43 -0.47 -14.58
CA GLU A 68 -8.03 -0.87 -14.37
C GLU A 68 -7.05 0.13 -15.01
N ALA A 69 -7.35 0.63 -16.21
CA ALA A 69 -6.49 1.61 -16.89
C ALA A 69 -6.50 2.99 -16.23
N ARG A 70 -7.60 3.35 -15.56
CA ARG A 70 -7.81 4.69 -14.94
C ARG A 70 -7.56 4.70 -13.43
N GLN A 71 -7.31 3.55 -12.81
CA GLN A 71 -7.11 3.44 -11.37
C GLN A 71 -5.98 4.35 -10.87
N PRO A 72 -6.03 4.76 -9.58
CA PRO A 72 -4.90 5.41 -8.92
C PRO A 72 -3.63 4.55 -9.02
N LYS A 73 -2.49 5.19 -9.31
CA LYS A 73 -1.19 4.50 -9.43
C LYS A 73 -0.36 4.55 -8.16
N GLU A 74 -0.65 5.54 -7.32
CA GLU A 74 0.09 5.84 -6.11
C GLU A 74 -0.86 5.90 -4.92
N ASP A 75 -0.38 5.55 -3.74
CA ASP A 75 -1.16 5.51 -2.50
C ASP A 75 -1.75 6.88 -2.11
N TRP A 76 -1.01 7.96 -2.38
CA TRP A 76 -1.41 9.32 -2.06
C TRP A 76 -2.61 9.82 -2.87
N GLN A 77 -2.88 9.20 -4.03
CA GLN A 77 -4.04 9.48 -4.87
C GLN A 77 -5.33 8.86 -4.30
N LEU A 78 -5.20 7.85 -3.43
CA LEU A 78 -6.36 7.24 -2.80
C LEU A 78 -6.98 8.19 -1.75
N PRO A 79 -8.31 8.35 -1.74
CA PRO A 79 -9.00 9.07 -0.68
C PRO A 79 -8.64 8.52 0.71
N PRO A 80 -8.54 9.38 1.76
CA PRO A 80 -8.14 8.94 3.10
C PRO A 80 -8.99 7.80 3.68
N SER A 81 -10.29 7.76 3.34
CA SER A 81 -11.21 6.70 3.79
C SER A 81 -10.87 5.32 3.21
N ILE A 82 -10.37 5.25 1.97
CA ILE A 82 -9.91 4.00 1.36
C ILE A 82 -8.53 3.64 1.91
N ARG A 83 -7.66 4.63 2.09
CA ARG A 83 -6.31 4.41 2.65
C ARG A 83 -6.36 3.79 4.05
N ALA A 84 -7.38 4.12 4.83
CA ALA A 84 -7.59 3.57 6.17
C ALA A 84 -7.91 2.07 6.20
N VAL A 85 -8.35 1.49 5.07
CA VAL A 85 -8.69 0.06 4.94
C VAL A 85 -7.74 -0.69 3.99
N LEU A 86 -6.65 -0.06 3.55
CA LEU A 86 -5.67 -0.73 2.70
C LEU A 86 -5.04 -1.92 3.45
N PRO A 87 -5.01 -3.12 2.86
CA PRO A 87 -4.27 -4.22 3.45
C PRO A 87 -2.77 -3.88 3.44
N VAL A 88 -2.06 -4.27 4.50
CA VAL A 88 -0.60 -4.01 4.63
C VAL A 88 0.18 -4.55 3.42
N ALA A 89 -0.31 -5.62 2.79
CA ALA A 89 0.29 -6.20 1.58
C ALA A 89 0.20 -5.30 0.34
N ALA A 90 -0.80 -4.42 0.24
CA ALA A 90 -1.00 -3.51 -0.90
C ALA A 90 -0.14 -2.24 -0.82
N LEU A 91 0.51 -2.00 0.33
CA LEU A 91 1.48 -0.92 0.51
C LEU A 91 2.88 -1.48 0.19
N PRO A 92 3.51 -1.12 -0.94
CA PRO A 92 4.90 -1.48 -1.15
C PRO A 92 5.74 -0.77 -0.08
N ALA A 93 6.35 -1.54 0.82
CA ALA A 93 7.37 -0.98 1.70
C ALA A 93 8.49 -0.44 0.81
N PRO A 94 8.98 0.80 1.05
CA PRO A 94 10.15 1.27 0.34
C PRO A 94 11.30 0.29 0.57
N ALA A 95 12.02 -0.08 -0.49
CA ALA A 95 13.20 -0.91 -0.36
C ALA A 95 14.15 -0.25 0.64
N PHE A 96 14.50 -0.97 1.70
CA PHE A 96 15.50 -0.49 2.64
C PHE A 96 16.86 -0.52 1.93
N ASP A 97 17.33 0.66 1.54
CA ASP A 97 18.71 0.85 1.09
C ASP A 97 19.52 1.22 2.34
N PRO A 98 20.31 0.27 2.91
CA PRO A 98 21.10 0.56 4.09
C PRO A 98 22.06 1.71 3.78
N PRO A 99 22.07 2.78 4.59
CA PRO A 99 23.00 3.86 4.38
C PRO A 99 24.43 3.33 4.50
N ALA A 100 25.36 3.87 3.70
CA ALA A 100 26.72 3.36 3.55
C ALA A 100 27.48 3.14 4.88
N PHE A 101 27.12 3.84 5.94
CA PHE A 101 27.72 3.69 7.27
C PHE A 101 27.34 2.39 8.00
N MET A 102 26.33 1.63 7.53
CA MET A 102 25.93 0.34 8.09
C MET A 102 26.68 -0.85 7.46
N GLY A 103 27.48 -0.62 6.40
CA GLY A 103 28.09 -1.68 5.58
C GLY A 103 29.52 -2.10 5.94
N GLU A 104 30.21 -1.40 6.83
CA GLU A 104 31.54 -1.82 7.29
C GLU A 104 31.40 -2.44 8.67
N ALA A 105 31.55 -3.77 8.73
CA ALA A 105 31.91 -4.43 9.97
C ALA A 105 33.17 -3.72 10.48
N VAL A 106 33.03 -2.91 11.54
CA VAL A 106 34.14 -2.24 12.19
C VAL A 106 35.14 -3.33 12.55
N LYS A 107 36.22 -3.41 11.78
CA LYS A 107 37.29 -4.35 12.07
C LYS A 107 37.74 -4.02 13.50
N PRO A 108 37.69 -4.98 14.44
CA PRO A 108 38.09 -4.69 15.80
C PRO A 108 39.50 -4.10 15.78
N PRO A 109 39.78 -3.05 16.57
CA PRO A 109 41.11 -2.47 16.62
C PRO A 109 42.12 -3.57 16.98
N PRO A 110 43.33 -3.55 16.41
CA PRO A 110 44.35 -4.52 16.80
C PRO A 110 44.73 -4.33 18.27
N CYS A 111 44.94 -5.43 19.00
CA CYS A 111 45.36 -5.42 20.40
C CYS A 111 46.62 -4.57 20.55
N ALA A 112 46.59 -3.61 21.48
CA ALA A 112 47.67 -2.63 21.65
C ALA A 112 49.02 -3.24 22.07
N SER A 113 49.01 -4.47 22.64
CA SER A 113 50.21 -5.18 23.10
C SER A 113 50.82 -6.11 22.05
N CYS A 114 50.04 -6.71 21.14
CA CYS A 114 50.51 -7.75 20.21
C CYS A 114 50.15 -7.53 18.74
N GLY A 115 49.33 -6.53 18.41
CA GLY A 115 48.92 -6.22 17.03
C GLY A 115 47.93 -7.23 16.41
N GLY A 116 47.47 -8.23 17.16
CA GLY A 116 46.50 -9.24 16.71
C GLY A 116 45.04 -8.75 16.75
N PRO A 117 44.11 -9.41 16.04
CA PRO A 117 42.69 -9.07 16.11
C PRO A 117 42.11 -9.45 17.48
N GLU A 118 41.56 -8.50 18.23
CA GLU A 118 40.82 -8.81 19.47
C GLU A 118 39.40 -9.30 19.12
N PRO A 119 39.02 -10.56 19.40
CA PRO A 119 37.61 -10.86 19.60
C PRO A 119 37.21 -10.27 20.96
N PHE A 120 36.02 -9.70 21.07
CA PHE A 120 35.44 -9.18 22.31
C PHE A 120 35.72 -10.09 23.52
N GLY A 121 36.69 -9.73 24.35
CA GLY A 121 37.20 -10.53 25.47
C GLY A 121 38.66 -10.20 25.80
N GLU A 122 39.10 -10.50 27.02
CA GLU A 122 40.46 -10.22 27.53
C GLU A 122 41.54 -10.70 26.54
N CYS A 123 42.47 -9.82 26.15
CA CYS A 123 43.53 -10.12 25.17
C CYS A 123 44.50 -11.17 25.76
N GLU A 124 44.28 -12.46 25.49
CA GLU A 124 45.20 -13.56 25.83
C GLU A 124 46.41 -13.55 24.88
N CYS A 125 47.37 -12.67 25.16
CA CYS A 125 48.68 -12.70 24.50
C CYS A 125 49.46 -13.91 25.02
N ILE A 126 49.48 -15.02 24.28
CA ILE A 126 50.29 -16.20 24.62
C ILE A 126 51.77 -15.87 24.37
N PRO A 127 52.65 -15.87 25.38
CA PRO A 127 54.09 -15.77 25.16
C PRO A 127 54.62 -17.08 24.59
N PHE A 128 55.52 -16.99 23.60
CA PHE A 128 56.30 -18.12 23.09
C PHE A 128 57.23 -18.70 24.16
#